data_AF-J2Y087-F1
#
_entry.id   AF-J2Y087-F1
#
_cell.length_a   1.000
_cell.length_b   1.000
_cell.length_c   1.000
_cell.angle_alpha   90.00
_cell.angle_beta   90.00
_cell.angle_gamma   90.00
#
_symmetry.space_group_name_H-M   'P 1'
#
loop_
_entity.id
_entity.type
_entity.pdbx_description
1 polymer ?
#
loop_
_entity_poly.entity_id
_entity_poly.type
_entity_poly.pdbx_seq_one_letter_code
_entity_poly.pdbx_strand_id
1 'polypeptide(L)'
;MPLIKQIYEAVEAGHLIQPFTTQDLKDWMKKMNIVKDEGCEYAPSSIDAILSNSNKKNAPTSNLNIKILQSRRNKGGKNEYWF
;
A
#
# COMPACT_ATOMS: atom_id res chain seq x y z
N MET A 1 7.74 -4.18 11.45
CA MET A 1 6.26 -4.34 11.26
C MET A 1 5.93 -4.41 9.77
N PRO A 2 5.07 -5.31 9.26
CA PRO A 2 4.79 -5.41 7.83
C PRO A 2 4.24 -4.09 7.27
N LEU A 3 4.78 -3.62 6.13
CA LEU A 3 4.40 -2.33 5.55
C LEU A 3 2.88 -2.22 5.35
N ILE A 4 2.20 -3.26 4.87
CA ILE A 4 0.74 -3.24 4.66
C ILE A 4 -0.05 -2.94 5.95
N LYS A 5 0.44 -3.41 7.11
CA LYS A 5 -0.16 -3.10 8.42
C LYS A 5 0.06 -1.63 8.79
N GLN A 6 1.24 -1.09 8.49
CA GLN A 6 1.52 0.34 8.68
C GLN A 6 0.62 1.21 7.80
N ILE A 7 0.39 0.80 6.55
CA ILE A 7 -0.53 1.49 5.63
C ILE A 7 -1.96 1.43 6.18
N TYR A 8 -2.41 0.27 6.66
CA TYR A 8 -3.73 0.14 7.29
C TYR A 8 -3.89 1.07 8.49
N GLU A 9 -2.93 1.08 9.43
CA GLU A 9 -2.95 1.95 10.60
C GLU A 9 -2.92 3.44 10.21
N ALA A 10 -2.17 3.80 9.17
CA ALA A 10 -2.14 5.17 8.67
C ALA A 10 -3.47 5.62 8.06
N VAL A 11 -4.21 4.72 7.41
CA VAL A 11 -5.56 4.99 6.91
C VAL A 11 -6.53 5.15 8.07
N GLU A 12 -6.51 4.24 9.04
CA GLU A 12 -7.38 4.29 10.23
C GLU A 12 -7.13 5.55 11.08
N ALA A 13 -5.88 5.97 11.20
CA ALA A 13 -5.50 7.19 11.90
C ALA A 13 -5.72 8.47 11.07
N GLY A 14 -6.12 8.37 9.80
CA GLY A 14 -6.35 9.51 8.91
C GLY A 14 -5.09 10.19 8.36
N HIS A 15 -3.92 9.56 8.50
CA HIS A 15 -2.65 10.06 7.94
C HIS A 15 -2.53 9.78 6.43
N LEU A 16 -3.22 8.74 5.94
CA LEU A 16 -3.34 8.43 4.52
C LEU A 16 -4.82 8.38 4.14
N ILE A 17 -5.26 9.32 3.30
CA ILE A 17 -6.68 9.44 2.93
C ILE A 17 -7.00 8.46 1.81
N GLN A 18 -8.03 7.64 2.04
CA GLN A 18 -8.55 6.72 1.03
C GLN A 18 -9.62 7.37 0.13
N PRO A 19 -9.71 7.01 -1.17
CA PRO A 19 -8.79 6.13 -1.87
C PRO A 19 -7.46 6.85 -2.18
N PHE A 20 -6.35 6.12 -2.05
CA PHE A 20 -5.00 6.64 -2.29
C PHE A 20 -4.35 5.98 -3.51
N THR A 21 -3.42 6.67 -4.15
CA THR A 21 -2.58 6.12 -5.22
C THR A 21 -1.24 5.62 -4.67
N THR A 22 -0.49 4.87 -5.48
CA THR A 22 0.89 4.51 -5.15
C THR A 22 1.75 5.75 -4.87
N GLN A 23 1.49 6.88 -5.54
CA GLN A 23 2.23 8.11 -5.32
C GLN A 23 1.90 8.70 -3.95
N ASP A 24 0.62 8.79 -3.59
CA ASP A 24 0.19 9.30 -2.28
C ASP A 24 0.80 8.47 -1.14
N LEU A 25 0.88 7.14 -1.33
CA LEU A 25 1.56 6.26 -0.40
C LEU A 25 3.05 6.58 -0.28
N LYS A 26 3.76 6.73 -1.41
CA LYS A 26 5.20 7.07 -1.41
C LYS A 26 5.46 8.41 -0.73
N ASP A 27 4.61 9.40 -0.98
CA ASP A 27 4.71 10.72 -0.37
C ASP A 27 4.45 10.67 1.14
N TRP A 28 3.46 9.90 1.58
CA TRP A 28 3.22 9.63 3.00
C TRP A 28 4.40 8.91 3.66
N MET A 29 4.94 7.86 3.03
CA MET A 29 6.10 7.12 3.54
C MET A 29 7.31 8.04 3.71
N LYS A 30 7.57 8.92 2.74
CA LYS A 30 8.66 9.90 2.82
C LYS A 30 8.41 10.92 3.93
N LYS A 31 7.18 11.43 4.06
CA LYS A 31 6.82 12.41 5.09
C LYS A 31 6.94 11.85 6.50
N MET A 32 6.57 10.60 6.71
CA MET A 32 6.62 9.91 8.01
C MET A 32 7.93 9.16 8.25
N ASN A 33 8.89 9.23 7.32
CA ASN A 33 10.15 8.50 7.36
C ASN A 33 9.97 6.99 7.60
N ILE A 34 9.04 6.37 6.85
CA ILE A 34 8.75 4.95 6.94
C ILE A 34 9.87 4.17 6.25
N VAL A 35 10.68 3.50 7.06
CA VAL A 35 11.83 2.69 6.64
C VAL A 35 11.62 1.22 7.00
N LYS A 36 12.42 0.34 6.39
CA LYS A 36 12.50 -1.08 6.76
C LYS A 36 13.13 -1.23 8.15
N ASP A 37 13.05 -2.44 8.71
CA ASP A 37 13.62 -2.76 10.03
C ASP A 37 15.16 -2.50 10.10
N GLU A 38 15.85 -2.48 8.95
CA GLU A 38 17.28 -2.15 8.83
C GLU A 38 17.57 -0.65 8.62
N GLY A 39 16.55 0.22 8.69
CA GLY A 39 16.68 1.66 8.44
C GLY A 39 16.76 2.06 6.96
N CYS A 40 16.71 1.10 6.04
CA CYS A 40 16.73 1.36 4.60
C CYS A 40 15.33 1.71 4.06
N GLU A 41 15.27 2.61 3.07
CA GLU A 41 14.02 2.91 2.37
C GLU A 41 13.43 1.69 1.66
N TYR A 42 12.12 1.69 1.49
CA TYR A 42 11.45 0.69 0.66
C TYR A 42 11.71 0.98 -0.82
N ALA A 43 12.29 0.00 -1.52
CA ALA A 43 12.43 0.06 -2.96
C ALA A 43 11.04 0.24 -3.61
N PRO A 44 10.90 1.10 -4.64
CA PRO A 44 9.61 1.32 -5.31
C PRO A 44 8.94 0.02 -5.77
N SER A 45 9.73 -0.92 -6.32
CA SER A 45 9.24 -2.24 -6.76
C SER A 45 8.68 -3.09 -5.62
N SER A 46 9.22 -2.96 -4.40
CA SER A 46 8.70 -3.65 -3.22
C SER A 46 7.34 -3.09 -2.81
N ILE A 47 7.17 -1.76 -2.87
CA ILE A 47 5.90 -1.09 -2.57
C ILE A 47 4.83 -1.55 -3.58
N ASP A 48 5.16 -1.56 -4.87
CA ASP A 48 4.25 -2.01 -5.93
C ASP A 48 3.86 -3.49 -5.75
N ALA A 49 4.82 -4.35 -5.40
CA ALA A 49 4.57 -5.76 -5.12
C ALA A 49 3.64 -5.96 -3.91
N ILE A 50 3.81 -5.18 -2.83
CA ILE A 50 2.95 -5.25 -1.64
C ILE A 50 1.53 -4.82 -1.98
N LEU A 51 1.36 -3.68 -2.65
CA LEU A 51 0.05 -3.18 -3.08
C LEU A 51 -0.66 -4.16 -4.01
N SER A 52 0.08 -4.78 -4.94
CA SER A 52 -0.47 -5.80 -5.82
C SER A 52 -0.87 -7.05 -5.03
N ASN A 53 0.01 -7.60 -4.21
CA ASN A 53 -0.26 -8.86 -3.50
C ASN A 53 -1.41 -8.73 -2.48
N SER A 54 -1.58 -7.57 -1.85
CA SER A 54 -2.67 -7.34 -0.88
C SER A 54 -4.04 -7.08 -1.52
N ASN A 55 -4.09 -6.98 -2.85
CA ASN A 55 -5.28 -6.65 -3.63
C ASN A 55 -6.27 -7.82 -3.74
N LYS A 56 -7.56 -7.60 -3.41
CA LYS A 56 -8.62 -8.62 -3.55
C LYS A 56 -8.77 -9.18 -4.98
N LYS A 57 -8.30 -8.45 -6.01
CA LYS A 57 -8.32 -8.93 -7.41
C LYS A 57 -7.38 -10.12 -7.68
N ASN A 58 -6.39 -10.39 -6.83
CA ASN A 58 -5.46 -11.52 -6.99
C ASN A 58 -6.04 -12.84 -6.42
N ALA A 59 -7.29 -13.15 -6.76
CA ALA A 59 -8.12 -14.15 -6.09
C ALA A 59 -7.65 -15.63 -6.11
N PRO A 60 -6.73 -16.14 -6.96
CA PRO A 60 -6.31 -17.54 -6.87
C PRO A 60 -4.93 -17.76 -6.22
N THR A 61 -4.18 -16.72 -5.82
CA THR A 61 -2.81 -16.93 -5.34
C THR A 61 -2.78 -17.27 -3.85
N SER A 62 -2.19 -18.41 -3.50
CA SER A 62 -1.99 -18.96 -2.14
C SER A 62 -1.13 -18.10 -1.19
N ASN A 63 -0.88 -16.84 -1.55
CA ASN A 63 -0.04 -15.94 -0.79
C ASN A 63 -0.81 -15.48 0.47
N LEU A 64 -0.28 -15.84 1.64
CA LEU A 64 -0.79 -15.48 2.97
C LEU A 64 -0.81 -13.98 3.26
N ASN A 65 -0.40 -13.13 2.31
CA ASN A 65 -0.57 -11.68 2.39
C ASN A 65 -2.06 -11.36 2.28
N ILE A 66 -2.65 -11.19 3.46
CA ILE A 66 -4.06 -10.96 3.76
C ILE A 66 -4.71 -10.06 2.70
N LYS A 67 -5.85 -10.53 2.15
CA LYS A 67 -6.65 -9.89 1.10
C LYS A 67 -7.43 -8.68 1.63
N ILE A 68 -6.72 -7.67 2.13
CA ILE A 68 -7.31 -6.53 2.83
C ILE A 68 -7.39 -5.26 2.00
N LEU A 69 -6.73 -5.20 0.83
CA LEU A 69 -6.72 -4.00 0.00
C LEU A 69 -7.63 -4.19 -1.23
N GLN A 70 -8.49 -3.23 -1.50
CA GLN A 70 -9.18 -3.09 -2.77
C GLN A 70 -8.34 -2.27 -3.76
N SER A 71 -8.63 -2.41 -5.05
CA SER A 71 -8.11 -1.49 -6.05
C SER A 71 -9.03 -1.27 -7.23
N ARG A 72 -8.90 -0.11 -7.88
CA ARG A 72 -9.52 0.17 -9.18
C ARG A 72 -8.64 1.09 -10.01
N ARG A 73 -8.86 1.09 -11.33
CA ARG A 73 -8.36 2.16 -12.18
C ARG A 73 -9.29 3.35 -12.08
N ASN A 74 -8.73 4.54 -11.85
CA ASN A 74 -9.48 5.77 -11.90
C ASN A 74 -9.58 6.31 -13.34
N LYS A 75 -10.34 7.40 -13.54
CA LYS A 75 -10.53 8.03 -14.86
C LYS A 75 -9.21 8.53 -15.50
N GLY A 76 -8.15 8.73 -14.70
CA GLY A 76 -6.81 9.10 -15.15
C GLY A 76 -5.90 7.91 -15.45
N GLY A 77 -6.42 6.67 -15.45
CA GLY A 77 -5.64 5.47 -15.73
C GLY A 77 -4.71 5.00 -14.59
N LYS A 78 -4.73 5.69 -13.45
CA LYS A 78 -3.94 5.34 -12.26
C LYS A 78 -4.69 4.31 -11.41
N ASN A 79 -3.93 3.47 -10.70
CA ASN A 79 -4.50 2.59 -9.69
C ASN A 79 -4.71 3.35 -8.39
N GLU A 80 -5.93 3.25 -7.88
CA GLU A 80 -6.34 3.71 -6.56
C GLU A 80 -6.60 2.50 -5.66
N TYR A 81 -6.29 2.66 -4.38
CA TYR A 81 -6.33 1.62 -3.35
C TYR A 81 -7.09 2.12 -2.11
N TRP A 82 -7.77 1.21 -1.43
CA TRP A 82 -8.47 1.44 -0.15
C TRP A 82 -8.64 0.10 0.57
N PHE A 83 -8.86 0.11 1.89
CA PHE A 83 -9.10 -1.14 2.64
C PHE A 83 -10.59 -1.51 2.63
#